data_AF-A0A523VPQ2-F1
#
_entry.id   AF-A0A523VPQ2-F1
#
_cell.length_a   1.000
_cell.length_b   1.000
_cell.length_c   1.000
_cell.angle_alpha   90.00
_cell.angle_beta   90.00
_cell.angle_gamma   90.00
#
_symmetry.space_group_name_H-M   'P 1'
#
loop_
_entity.id
_entity.type
_entity.pdbx_description
1 polymer ?
#
loop_
_entity_poly.entity_id
_entity_poly.type
_entity_poly.pdbx_seq_one_letter_code
_entity_poly.pdbx_strand_id
1 'polypeptide(L)'
;MPGPFDELEKEAETLEKQSKEEFNKKSFVLAISLLVEAKEIYSKLGYQGKINMINKRIAQLKNLVKFEKQNAVVKTKGEIKFQKRVDKVLHEKNRYQRYKLAEQKTLPPEVRQKLEKINLLHEKAVKEEKLGQYPRVLGRYEFLLELYKSIPKEIMNFTEEIYETENKIESIREKI
;
A
#
# COMPACT_ATOMS: atom_id res chain seq x y z
N MET A 1 -5.25 -17.53 -61.78
CA MET A 1 -6.09 -17.68 -60.58
C MET A 1 -5.27 -18.39 -59.54
N PRO A 2 -5.15 -17.87 -58.31
CA PRO A 2 -4.53 -18.61 -57.21
C PRO A 2 -5.35 -19.88 -56.91
N GLY A 3 -4.68 -20.96 -56.50
CA GLY A 3 -5.33 -22.24 -56.21
C GLY A 3 -5.94 -22.27 -54.80
N PRO A 4 -6.84 -23.23 -54.50
CA PRO A 4 -7.47 -23.36 -53.17
C PRO A 4 -6.46 -23.60 -52.03
N PHE A 5 -5.27 -24.10 -52.34
CA PHE A 5 -4.16 -24.25 -51.38
C PHE A 5 -3.52 -22.90 -51.01
N ASP A 6 -3.47 -21.94 -51.96
CA ASP A 6 -2.91 -20.60 -51.72
C ASP A 6 -3.80 -19.75 -50.79
N GLU A 7 -5.12 -19.99 -50.81
CA GLU A 7 -6.09 -19.31 -49.94
C GLU A 7 -5.97 -19.80 -48.50
N LEU A 8 -5.89 -21.12 -48.30
CA LEU A 8 -5.68 -21.73 -46.98
C LEU A 8 -4.33 -21.33 -46.37
N GLU A 9 -3.27 -21.26 -47.17
CA GLU A 9 -1.97 -20.80 -46.68
C GLU A 9 -2.02 -19.35 -46.20
N LYS A 10 -2.65 -18.45 -46.97
CA LYS A 10 -2.85 -17.06 -46.56
C LYS A 10 -3.68 -16.94 -45.29
N GLU A 11 -4.73 -17.73 -45.15
CA GLU A 11 -5.56 -17.76 -43.95
C GLU A 11 -4.73 -18.13 -42.72
N ALA A 12 -3.93 -19.20 -42.80
CA ALA A 12 -3.03 -19.59 -41.72
C ALA A 12 -2.00 -18.50 -41.36
N GLU A 13 -1.44 -17.81 -42.35
CA GLU A 13 -0.53 -16.68 -42.11
C GLU A 13 -1.21 -15.48 -41.45
N THR A 14 -2.48 -15.20 -41.80
CA THR A 14 -3.25 -14.13 -41.14
C THR A 14 -3.52 -14.46 -39.68
N LEU A 15 -3.87 -15.70 -39.37
CA LEU A 15 -4.05 -16.18 -37.99
C LEU A 15 -2.75 -16.10 -37.18
N GLU A 16 -1.61 -16.40 -37.78
CA GLU A 16 -0.30 -16.21 -37.15
C GLU A 16 0.01 -14.72 -36.87
N LYS A 17 -0.36 -13.81 -37.77
CA LYS A 17 -0.22 -12.36 -37.57
C LYS A 17 -1.13 -11.86 -36.44
N GLN A 18 -2.39 -12.26 -36.44
CA GLN A 18 -3.35 -11.92 -35.38
C GLN A 18 -2.91 -12.46 -34.02
N SER A 19 -2.36 -13.68 -33.98
CA SER A 19 -1.79 -14.24 -32.74
C SER A 19 -0.64 -13.37 -32.19
N LYS A 20 0.22 -12.82 -33.05
CA LYS A 20 1.27 -11.88 -32.64
C LYS A 20 0.69 -10.58 -32.09
N GLU A 21 -0.37 -10.05 -32.70
CA GLU A 21 -1.05 -8.85 -32.21
C GLU A 21 -1.68 -9.08 -30.83
N GLU A 22 -2.40 -10.19 -30.66
CA GLU A 22 -2.99 -10.57 -29.37
C GLU A 22 -1.93 -10.87 -28.30
N PHE A 23 -0.78 -11.43 -28.68
CA PHE A 23 0.37 -11.56 -27.78
C PHE A 23 0.87 -10.20 -27.30
N ASN A 24 1.00 -9.21 -28.19
CA ASN A 24 1.44 -7.86 -27.82
C ASN A 24 0.43 -7.17 -26.88
N LYS A 25 -0.86 -7.47 -27.03
CA LYS A 25 -1.92 -7.02 -26.11
C LYS A 25 -1.96 -7.81 -24.79
N LYS A 26 -1.07 -8.78 -24.58
CA LYS A 26 -1.04 -9.72 -23.44
C LYS A 26 -2.28 -10.64 -23.36
N SER A 27 -3.03 -10.75 -24.44
CA SER A 27 -4.16 -11.66 -24.59
C SER A 27 -3.67 -13.09 -24.92
N PHE A 28 -2.91 -13.70 -24.01
CA PHE A 28 -2.22 -14.96 -24.29
C PHE A 28 -3.16 -16.14 -24.59
N VAL A 29 -4.37 -16.14 -24.04
CA VAL A 29 -5.37 -17.19 -24.31
C VAL A 29 -5.88 -17.10 -25.75
N LEU A 30 -6.17 -15.88 -26.23
CA LEU A 30 -6.59 -15.63 -27.61
C LEU A 30 -5.44 -15.88 -28.60
N ALA A 31 -4.23 -15.48 -28.23
CA ALA A 31 -3.04 -15.78 -29.04
C ALA A 31 -2.82 -17.29 -29.22
N ILE A 32 -3.13 -18.10 -28.20
CA ILE A 32 -3.07 -19.57 -28.28
C ILE A 32 -4.18 -20.13 -29.17
N SER A 33 -5.42 -19.65 -29.08
CA SER A 33 -6.52 -20.17 -29.91
C SER A 33 -6.27 -19.94 -31.40
N LEU A 34 -5.82 -18.73 -31.76
CA LEU A 34 -5.45 -18.38 -33.14
C LEU A 34 -4.31 -19.26 -33.69
N LEU A 35 -3.35 -19.65 -32.84
CA LEU A 35 -2.28 -20.58 -33.22
C LEU A 35 -2.79 -22.02 -33.38
N VAL A 36 -3.78 -22.45 -32.59
CA VAL A 36 -4.40 -23.76 -32.74
C VAL A 36 -5.14 -23.83 -34.08
N GLU A 37 -5.88 -22.80 -34.44
CA GLU A 37 -6.57 -22.70 -35.73
C GLU A 37 -5.58 -22.69 -36.91
N ALA A 38 -4.50 -21.88 -36.83
CA ALA A 38 -3.45 -21.87 -37.85
C ALA A 38 -2.78 -23.25 -38.00
N LYS A 39 -2.55 -23.97 -36.90
CA LYS A 39 -1.98 -25.32 -36.91
C LYS A 39 -2.90 -26.31 -37.64
N GLU A 40 -4.21 -26.23 -37.44
CA GLU A 40 -5.17 -27.10 -38.12
C GLU A 40 -5.14 -26.91 -39.63
N ILE A 41 -5.03 -25.66 -40.10
CA ILE A 41 -4.89 -25.35 -41.53
C ILE A 41 -3.56 -25.90 -42.07
N TYR A 42 -2.44 -25.66 -41.40
CA TYR A 42 -1.15 -26.22 -41.82
C TYR A 42 -1.09 -27.74 -41.78
N SER A 43 -1.89 -28.38 -40.91
CA SER A 43 -2.04 -29.84 -40.89
C SER A 43 -2.75 -30.36 -42.13
N LYS A 44 -3.76 -29.64 -42.64
CA LYS A 44 -4.45 -29.97 -43.91
C LYS A 44 -3.52 -29.78 -45.12
N LEU A 45 -2.61 -28.81 -45.05
CA LEU A 45 -1.61 -28.52 -46.09
C LEU A 45 -0.36 -29.42 -46.02
N GLY A 46 -0.20 -30.21 -44.95
CA GLY A 46 0.97 -31.08 -44.76
C GLY A 46 2.25 -30.36 -44.34
N TYR A 47 2.18 -29.09 -43.91
CA TYR A 47 3.35 -28.27 -43.56
C TYR A 47 3.88 -28.57 -42.14
N GLN A 48 4.52 -29.72 -41.98
CA GLN A 48 5.03 -30.21 -40.69
C GLN A 48 6.02 -29.24 -40.00
N GLY A 49 6.84 -28.52 -40.77
CA GLY A 49 7.76 -27.52 -40.23
C GLY A 49 7.05 -26.39 -39.48
N LYS A 50 5.98 -25.83 -40.09
CA LYS A 50 5.15 -24.77 -39.51
C LYS A 50 4.40 -25.26 -38.27
N ILE A 51 3.84 -26.47 -38.33
CA ILE A 51 3.18 -27.11 -37.18
C ILE A 51 4.11 -27.22 -35.98
N ASN A 52 5.36 -27.64 -36.19
CA ASN A 52 6.34 -27.76 -35.11
C ASN A 52 6.71 -26.41 -34.49
N MET A 53 6.84 -25.37 -35.31
CA MET A 53 7.07 -24.00 -34.82
C MET A 53 5.89 -23.51 -33.98
N ILE A 54 4.66 -23.73 -34.45
CA ILE A 54 3.44 -23.35 -33.74
C ILE A 54 3.31 -24.11 -32.42
N ASN A 55 3.55 -25.42 -32.39
CA ASN A 55 3.52 -26.21 -31.17
C ASN A 55 4.50 -25.67 -30.10
N LYS A 56 5.74 -25.33 -30.51
CA LYS A 56 6.72 -24.70 -29.61
C LYS A 56 6.21 -23.37 -29.07
N ARG A 57 5.62 -22.54 -29.92
CA ARG A 57 5.06 -21.23 -29.53
C ARG A 57 3.89 -21.37 -28.56
N ILE A 58 2.96 -22.30 -28.81
CA ILE A 58 1.85 -22.61 -27.91
C ILE A 58 2.38 -23.05 -26.53
N ALA A 59 3.38 -23.93 -26.49
CA ALA A 59 3.97 -24.39 -25.23
C ALA A 59 4.59 -23.24 -24.42
N GLN A 60 5.32 -22.33 -25.08
CA GLN A 60 5.87 -21.14 -24.44
C GLN A 60 4.77 -20.24 -23.86
N LEU A 61 3.72 -19.97 -24.62
CA LEU A 61 2.59 -19.15 -24.17
C LEU A 61 1.85 -19.78 -22.98
N LYS A 62 1.63 -21.10 -23.00
CA LYS A 62 1.01 -21.82 -21.87
C LYS A 62 1.84 -21.70 -20.59
N ASN A 63 3.16 -21.79 -20.70
CA ASN A 63 4.07 -21.62 -19.56
C ASN A 63 4.02 -20.19 -19.00
N LEU A 64 3.97 -19.17 -19.87
CA LEU A 64 3.81 -17.78 -19.46
C LEU A 64 2.49 -17.55 -18.72
N VAL A 65 1.37 -18.05 -19.24
CA VAL A 65 0.05 -17.96 -18.57
C VAL A 65 0.08 -18.61 -17.19
N LYS A 66 0.74 -19.78 -17.07
CA LYS A 66 0.88 -20.47 -15.78
C LYS A 66 1.71 -19.64 -14.79
N PHE A 67 2.81 -19.06 -15.23
CA PHE A 67 3.68 -18.23 -14.41
C PHE A 67 2.98 -16.95 -13.93
N GLU A 68 2.25 -16.26 -14.81
CA GLU A 68 1.49 -15.07 -14.45
C GLU A 68 0.40 -15.37 -13.41
N LYS A 69 -0.35 -16.48 -13.60
CA LYS A 69 -1.35 -16.92 -12.61
C LYS A 69 -0.73 -17.20 -11.25
N GLN A 70 0.42 -17.87 -11.21
CA GLN A 70 1.13 -18.14 -9.94
C GLN A 70 1.58 -16.84 -9.27
N ASN A 71 2.15 -15.90 -10.01
CA ASN A 71 2.55 -14.60 -9.48
C ASN A 71 1.37 -13.78 -8.96
N ALA A 72 0.22 -13.80 -9.66
CA ALA A 72 -0.98 -13.11 -9.21
C ALA A 72 -1.49 -13.66 -7.87
N VAL A 73 -1.45 -14.99 -7.68
CA VAL A 73 -1.81 -15.65 -6.41
C VAL A 73 -0.84 -15.28 -5.28
N VAL A 74 0.46 -15.20 -5.57
CA VAL A 74 1.46 -14.80 -4.56
C VAL A 74 1.25 -13.33 -4.15
N LYS A 75 1.01 -12.43 -5.11
CA LYS A 75 0.72 -11.02 -4.84
C LYS A 75 -0.52 -10.84 -3.97
N THR A 76 -1.64 -11.47 -4.34
CA THR A 76 -2.89 -11.41 -3.55
C THR A 76 -2.71 -11.99 -2.15
N LYS A 77 -2.00 -13.11 -1.98
CA LYS A 77 -1.67 -13.63 -0.63
C LYS A 77 -0.83 -12.65 0.19
N GLY A 78 0.11 -11.95 -0.45
CA GLY A 78 0.92 -10.90 0.18
C GLY A 78 0.07 -9.72 0.65
N GLU A 79 -0.83 -9.23 -0.20
CA GLU A 79 -1.78 -8.16 0.11
C GLU A 79 -2.71 -8.53 1.25
N ILE A 80 -3.28 -9.75 1.24
CA ILE A 80 -4.14 -10.24 2.34
C ILE A 80 -3.37 -10.28 3.67
N LYS A 81 -2.12 -10.76 3.66
CA LYS A 81 -1.28 -10.77 4.87
C LYS A 81 -0.96 -9.36 5.36
N PHE A 82 -0.72 -8.43 4.44
CA PHE A 82 -0.49 -7.03 4.77
C PHE A 82 -1.74 -6.41 5.39
N GLN A 83 -2.91 -6.57 4.77
CA GLN A 83 -4.17 -6.05 5.28
C GLN A 83 -4.46 -6.57 6.69
N LYS A 84 -4.30 -7.88 6.94
CA LYS A 84 -4.46 -8.44 8.29
C LYS A 84 -3.55 -7.80 9.33
N ARG A 85 -2.30 -7.45 8.97
CA ARG A 85 -1.38 -6.76 9.89
C ARG A 85 -1.85 -5.33 10.15
N VAL A 86 -2.29 -4.62 9.13
CA VAL A 86 -2.85 -3.27 9.27
C VAL A 86 -4.07 -3.28 10.17
N ASP A 87 -5.01 -4.20 9.93
CA ASP A 87 -6.23 -4.33 10.72
C ASP A 87 -5.92 -4.61 12.20
N LYS A 88 -4.96 -5.49 12.48
CA LYS A 88 -4.50 -5.79 13.84
C LYS A 88 -3.95 -4.53 14.55
N VAL A 89 -3.06 -3.79 13.89
CA VAL A 89 -2.49 -2.55 14.44
C VAL A 89 -3.58 -1.50 14.70
N LEU A 90 -4.53 -1.35 13.78
CA LEU A 90 -5.67 -0.44 13.96
C LEU A 90 -6.56 -0.86 15.13
N HIS A 91 -6.82 -2.16 15.29
CA HIS A 91 -7.60 -2.67 16.42
C HIS A 91 -6.90 -2.44 17.76
N GLU A 92 -5.60 -2.69 17.84
CA GLU A 92 -4.79 -2.41 19.04
C GLU A 92 -4.78 -0.92 19.37
N LYS A 93 -4.59 -0.05 18.36
CA LYS A 93 -4.65 1.41 18.53
C LYS A 93 -6.01 1.86 19.05
N ASN A 94 -7.10 1.38 18.46
CA ASN A 94 -8.46 1.71 18.89
C ASN A 94 -8.74 1.21 20.31
N ARG A 95 -8.28 0.01 20.66
CA ARG A 95 -8.41 -0.56 22.01
C ARG A 95 -7.67 0.32 23.02
N TYR A 96 -6.43 0.71 22.72
CA TYR A 96 -5.64 1.59 23.57
C TYR A 96 -6.30 2.97 23.75
N GLN A 97 -6.82 3.57 22.68
CA GLN A 97 -7.56 4.83 22.76
C GLN A 97 -8.81 4.71 23.65
N ARG A 98 -9.56 3.60 23.54
CA ARG A 98 -10.72 3.35 24.41
C ARG A 98 -10.32 3.21 25.88
N TYR A 99 -9.21 2.52 26.18
CA TYR A 99 -8.68 2.44 27.54
C TYR A 99 -8.29 3.82 28.07
N LYS A 100 -7.54 4.62 27.30
CA LYS A 100 -7.20 6.00 27.69
C LYS A 100 -8.44 6.86 27.96
N LEU A 101 -9.46 6.76 27.11
CA LEU A 101 -10.73 7.47 27.32
C LEU A 101 -11.47 6.98 28.57
N ALA A 102 -11.42 5.68 28.87
CA ALA A 102 -12.03 5.12 30.08
C ALA A 102 -11.29 5.58 31.34
N GLU A 103 -9.96 5.59 31.34
CA GLU A 103 -9.14 6.15 32.43
C GLU A 103 -9.41 7.65 32.62
N GLN A 104 -9.48 8.42 31.53
CA GLN A 104 -9.86 9.82 31.60
C GLN A 104 -11.27 9.99 32.18
N LYS A 105 -12.22 9.09 31.88
CA LYS A 105 -13.57 9.09 32.47
C LYS A 105 -13.62 8.73 33.96
N THR A 106 -12.53 8.24 34.55
CA THR A 106 -12.43 8.05 36.00
C THR A 106 -11.78 9.23 36.71
N LEU A 107 -11.13 10.14 35.98
CA LEU A 107 -10.47 11.30 36.57
C LEU A 107 -11.46 12.38 37.03
N PRO A 108 -11.10 13.19 38.05
CA PRO A 108 -11.86 14.39 38.42
C PRO A 108 -12.05 15.35 37.22
N PRO A 109 -13.20 16.05 37.12
CA PRO A 109 -13.48 16.96 36.00
C PRO A 109 -12.40 18.03 35.77
N GLU A 110 -11.84 18.58 36.85
CA GLU A 110 -10.77 19.58 36.79
C GLU A 110 -9.49 19.05 36.13
N VAL A 111 -9.12 17.80 36.43
CA VAL A 111 -7.93 17.16 35.85
C VAL A 111 -8.16 16.85 34.37
N ARG A 112 -9.38 16.45 33.98
CA ARG A 112 -9.73 16.25 32.56
C ARG A 112 -9.59 17.52 31.74
N GLN A 113 -10.12 18.63 32.24
CA GLN A 113 -10.02 19.93 31.55
C GLN A 113 -8.56 20.35 31.39
N LYS A 114 -7.72 20.12 32.40
CA LYS A 114 -6.27 20.35 32.31
C LYS A 114 -5.63 19.46 31.24
N LEU A 115 -5.97 18.17 31.19
CA LEU A 115 -5.45 17.23 30.18
C LEU A 115 -5.87 17.58 28.75
N GLU A 116 -7.12 17.98 28.53
CA GLU A 116 -7.58 18.47 27.23
C GLU A 116 -6.83 19.72 26.80
N LYS A 117 -6.59 20.64 27.75
CA LYS A 117 -5.82 21.86 27.51
C LYS A 117 -4.35 21.57 27.20
N ILE A 118 -3.73 20.62 27.90
CA ILE A 118 -2.38 20.11 27.61
C ILE A 118 -2.32 19.60 26.16
N ASN A 119 -3.23 18.71 25.76
CA ASN A 119 -3.25 18.17 24.39
C ASN A 119 -3.37 19.27 23.34
N LEU A 120 -4.28 20.23 23.55
CA LEU A 120 -4.49 21.37 22.64
C LEU A 120 -3.23 22.24 22.51
N LEU A 121 -2.57 22.55 23.64
CA LEU A 121 -1.36 23.38 23.65
C LEU A 121 -0.19 22.67 22.97
N HIS A 122 -0.04 21.37 23.21
CA HIS A 122 1.00 20.57 22.58
C HIS A 122 0.84 20.54 21.05
N GLU A 123 -0.37 20.29 20.55
CA GLU A 123 -0.64 20.33 19.10
C GLU A 123 -0.33 21.70 18.48
N LYS A 124 -0.68 22.78 19.18
CA LYS A 124 -0.38 24.16 18.73
C LYS A 124 1.11 24.43 18.74
N ALA A 125 1.83 24.04 19.80
CA ALA A 125 3.27 24.20 19.91
C ALA A 125 4.01 23.51 18.75
N VAL A 126 3.66 22.25 18.44
CA VAL A 126 4.26 21.51 17.32
C VAL A 126 3.97 22.17 15.97
N LYS A 127 2.76 22.71 15.76
CA LYS A 127 2.42 23.44 14.53
C LYS A 127 3.21 24.75 14.41
N GLU A 128 3.27 25.53 15.49
CA GLU A 128 3.99 26.80 15.53
C GLU A 128 5.52 26.61 15.39
N GLU A 129 6.07 25.51 15.92
CA GLU A 129 7.48 25.14 15.80
C GLU A 129 7.86 24.85 14.34
N LYS A 130 7.01 24.12 13.62
CA LYS A 130 7.19 23.87 12.18
C LYS A 130 7.13 25.15 11.34
N LEU A 131 6.43 26.17 11.83
CA LEU A 131 6.32 27.48 11.18
C LEU A 131 7.44 28.45 11.61
N GLY A 132 8.38 28.01 12.46
CA GLY A 132 9.49 28.83 12.96
C GLY A 132 9.06 29.94 13.92
N GLN A 133 7.86 29.88 14.51
CA GLN A 133 7.35 30.91 15.43
C GLN A 133 7.88 30.69 16.86
N TYR A 134 9.20 30.58 17.03
CA TYR A 134 9.85 30.14 18.27
C TYR A 134 9.44 30.90 19.55
N PRO A 135 9.24 32.24 19.55
CA PRO A 135 8.76 32.94 20.75
C PRO A 135 7.36 32.48 21.22
N ARG A 136 6.46 32.13 20.29
CA ARG A 136 5.14 31.59 20.63
C ARG A 136 5.24 30.16 21.15
N VAL A 137 6.06 29.36 20.49
CA VAL A 137 6.33 27.97 20.88
C VAL A 137 6.90 27.89 22.30
N LEU A 138 7.82 28.80 22.65
CA LEU A 138 8.36 28.91 24.00
C LEU A 138 7.24 29.12 25.04
N GLY A 139 6.40 30.14 24.84
CA GLY A 139 5.27 30.40 25.75
C GLY A 139 4.27 29.26 25.82
N ARG A 140 4.11 28.46 24.75
CA ARG A 140 3.26 27.25 24.77
C ARG A 140 3.87 26.14 25.64
N TYR A 141 5.16 25.86 25.52
CA TYR A 141 5.82 24.84 26.33
C TYR A 141 5.98 25.27 27.79
N GLU A 142 6.23 26.54 28.07
CA GLU A 142 6.22 27.07 29.44
C GLU A 142 4.84 26.88 30.10
N PHE A 143 3.76 27.14 29.36
CA PHE A 143 2.40 26.92 29.87
C PHE A 143 2.04 25.43 30.00
N LEU A 144 2.57 24.57 29.12
CA LEU A 144 2.44 23.11 29.28
C LEU A 144 3.09 22.64 30.58
N LEU A 145 4.29 23.14 30.88
CA LEU A 145 5.04 22.81 32.09
C LEU A 145 4.26 23.19 33.36
N GLU A 146 3.65 24.38 33.38
CA GLU A 146 2.77 24.79 34.48
C GLU A 146 1.59 23.84 34.66
N LEU A 147 0.94 23.45 33.55
CA LEU A 147 -0.21 22.54 33.61
C LEU A 147 0.18 21.16 34.15
N TYR A 148 1.31 20.59 33.72
CA TYR A 148 1.82 19.33 34.25
C TYR A 148 2.12 19.41 35.75
N LYS A 149 2.78 20.48 36.21
CA LYS A 149 3.09 20.70 37.63
C LYS A 149 1.84 20.94 38.48
N SER A 150 0.74 21.41 37.88
CA SER A 150 -0.52 21.68 38.57
C SER A 150 -1.39 20.45 38.83
N ILE A 151 -1.04 19.28 38.29
CA ILE A 151 -1.77 18.03 38.51
C ILE A 151 -1.04 17.24 39.62
N PRO A 152 -1.74 16.87 40.72
CA PRO A 152 -1.13 16.10 41.80
C PRO A 152 -0.55 14.78 41.31
N LYS A 153 0.67 14.44 41.77
CA LYS A 153 1.39 13.22 41.37
C LYS A 153 0.65 11.95 41.77
N GLU A 154 -0.16 12.02 42.83
CA GLU A 154 -1.00 10.94 43.34
C GLU A 154 -2.13 10.59 42.35
N ILE A 155 -2.54 11.56 41.52
CA ILE A 155 -3.56 11.35 40.48
C ILE A 155 -2.92 10.89 39.19
N MET A 156 -1.83 11.56 38.77
CA MET A 156 -1.12 11.23 37.53
C MET A 156 0.33 11.69 37.60
N ASN A 157 1.26 10.79 37.26
CA ASN A 157 2.68 11.08 37.31
C ASN A 157 3.19 11.57 35.96
N PHE A 158 3.54 12.86 35.86
CA PHE A 158 4.09 13.50 34.66
C PHE A 158 5.59 13.77 34.73
N THR A 159 6.34 12.99 35.52
CA THR A 159 7.77 13.29 35.77
C THR A 159 8.60 13.25 34.48
N GLU A 160 8.30 12.31 33.57
CA GLU A 160 8.98 12.20 32.27
C GLU A 160 8.58 13.36 31.35
N GLU A 161 7.29 13.67 31.22
CA GLU A 161 6.79 14.74 30.37
C GLU A 161 7.27 16.13 30.82
N ILE A 162 7.42 16.34 32.13
CA ILE A 162 8.02 17.55 32.71
C ILE A 162 9.47 17.68 32.24
N TYR A 163 10.26 16.61 32.37
CA TYR A 163 11.66 16.61 31.97
C TYR A 163 11.82 16.86 30.45
N GLU A 164 11.02 16.18 29.63
CA GLU A 164 11.03 16.39 28.18
C GLU A 164 10.64 17.82 27.80
N THR A 165 9.64 18.39 28.47
CA THR A 165 9.18 19.77 28.24
C THR A 165 10.25 20.79 28.64
N GLU A 166 10.94 20.57 29.76
CA GLU A 166 12.04 21.43 30.21
C GLU A 166 13.21 21.43 29.21
N ASN A 167 13.65 20.26 28.76
CA ASN A 167 14.68 20.15 27.72
C ASN A 167 14.23 20.83 26.41
N LYS A 168 12.95 20.71 26.06
CA LYS A 168 12.40 21.31 24.85
C LYS A 168 12.42 22.84 24.94
N ILE A 169 12.05 23.41 26.08
CA ILE A 169 12.12 24.84 26.37
C ILE A 169 13.56 25.35 26.18
N GLU A 170 14.55 24.67 26.75
CA GLU A 170 15.96 25.03 26.58
C GLU A 170 16.36 25.03 25.11
N SER A 171 16.03 23.96 24.38
CA SER A 171 16.35 23.86 22.93
C SER A 171 15.69 24.93 22.06
N ILE A 172 14.55 25.49 22.49
CA ILE A 172 13.85 26.57 21.78
C ILE A 172 14.44 27.92 22.14
N ARG A 173 14.85 28.12 23.39
CA ARG A 173 15.55 29.35 23.83
C ARG A 173 16.85 29.57 23.06
N GLU A 174 17.56 28.51 22.70
CA GLU A 174 18.76 28.59 21.84
C GLU A 174 18.46 29.03 20.40
N LYS A 175 17.20 28.95 19.94
CA LYS A 175 16.78 29.25 18.57
C LYS A 175 16.09 30.61 18.41
N ILE A 176 15.89 31.33 19.50
CA ILE A 176 15.33 32.69 19.56
C ILE A 176 16.47 33.68 19.57
#